data_AF-A0A3P7DW56-F1
#
_entry.id   AF-A0A3P7DW56-F1
#
_cell.length_a   1.000
_cell.length_b   1.000
_cell.length_c   1.000
_cell.angle_alpha   90.00
_cell.angle_beta   90.00
_cell.angle_gamma   90.00
#
_symmetry.space_group_name_H-M   'P 1'
#
loop_
_entity.id
_entity.type
_entity.pdbx_description
1 polymer ?
#
loop_
_entity_poly.entity_id
_entity_poly.type
_entity_poly.pdbx_seq_one_letter_code
_entity_poly.pdbx_strand_id
1 'polypeptide(L)'
;MWGGCTERLICCTKMFCFDPEEEIWSVIPCVGEIPYGRTRHTAVVFNDMMIVYGGRGDNLANFPETIFAYNFTKSRWYEMIIEGELPANGREFHTACVINEKMYVFGGKNNFVSDLGLDVLNLETGRWEKPEETGDIPCGRRNHSAWVHQGMMYIFGGYQHDHYQHLNTLHEFNPETSRWRLLQQYGLDPPISRQRHCSVIVNDRVFIFGGLGYTFHFFFLNDQ
;
A
#
# COMPACT_ATOMS: atom_id res chain seq x y z
N MET A 1 13.86 4.63 4.23
CA MET A 1 12.66 5.45 4.51
C MET A 1 12.69 6.69 3.62
N TRP A 2 11.58 6.99 2.95
CA TRP A 2 11.43 8.20 2.12
C TRP A 2 10.01 8.74 2.27
N GLY A 3 9.84 10.06 2.11
CA GLY A 3 8.54 10.71 2.24
C GLY A 3 8.07 10.84 3.69
N GLY A 4 6.75 10.79 3.88
CA GLY A 4 6.11 11.18 5.13
C GLY A 4 6.04 12.70 5.25
N CYS A 5 5.17 13.20 6.13
CA CYS A 5 5.00 14.63 6.34
C CYS A 5 4.88 14.93 7.83
N THR A 6 5.34 16.11 8.21
CA THR A 6 5.19 16.62 9.58
C THR A 6 3.74 17.00 9.86
N GLU A 7 3.42 17.30 11.11
CA GLU A 7 2.10 17.83 11.51
C GLU A 7 1.72 19.11 10.76
N ARG A 8 2.72 19.87 10.29
CA ARG A 8 2.52 21.09 9.47
C ARG A 8 2.32 20.81 7.98
N LEU A 9 2.13 19.54 7.60
CA LEU A 9 2.04 19.10 6.21
C LEU A 9 3.24 19.63 5.41
N ILE A 10 4.44 19.38 5.95
CA ILE A 10 5.70 19.55 5.22
C ILE A 10 6.21 18.15 4.95
N CYS A 11 6.17 17.74 3.70
CA CYS A 11 6.55 16.43 3.24
C CYS A 11 8.04 16.34 2.91
N CYS A 12 8.66 15.24 3.34
CA CYS A 12 10.09 15.04 3.24
C CYS A 12 10.49 14.50 1.86
N THR A 13 11.56 15.05 1.28
CA THR A 13 12.19 14.53 0.05
C THR A 13 13.50 13.78 0.32
N LYS A 14 14.01 13.83 1.57
CA LYS A 14 15.24 13.13 1.96
C LYS A 14 14.98 11.64 2.00
N MET A 15 15.97 10.87 1.58
CA MET A 15 15.99 9.42 1.73
C MET A 15 16.90 9.05 2.90
N PHE A 16 16.35 8.32 3.85
CA PHE A 16 17.06 7.81 5.03
C PHE A 16 17.32 6.32 4.87
N CYS A 17 18.53 5.88 5.21
CA CYS A 17 18.93 4.48 5.25
C CYS A 17 19.40 4.13 6.66
N PHE A 18 19.03 2.96 7.14
CA PHE A 18 19.51 2.42 8.40
C PHE A 18 20.39 1.22 8.10
N ASP A 19 21.62 1.26 8.60
CA ASP A 19 22.50 0.11 8.61
C ASP A 19 22.26 -0.67 9.91
N PRO A 20 21.75 -1.92 9.86
CA PRO A 20 21.50 -2.70 11.06
C PRO A 20 22.77 -3.30 11.70
N GLU A 21 23.89 -3.37 10.98
CA GLU A 21 25.17 -3.85 11.52
C GLU A 21 25.88 -2.74 12.30
N GLU A 22 25.87 -1.52 11.76
CA GLU A 22 26.49 -0.34 12.37
C GLU A 22 25.53 0.44 13.29
N GLU A 23 24.25 0.10 13.29
CA GLU A 23 23.18 0.78 14.03
C GLU A 23 23.05 2.29 13.74
N ILE A 24 23.37 2.72 12.51
CA ILE A 24 23.41 4.13 12.12
C ILE A 24 22.36 4.46 11.07
N TRP A 25 21.64 5.56 11.31
CA TRP A 25 20.85 6.23 10.28
C TRP A 25 21.72 7.22 9.49
N SER A 26 21.66 7.13 8.17
CA SER A 26 22.29 8.06 7.24
C SER A 26 21.25 8.69 6.30
N VAL A 27 21.56 9.89 5.81
CA VAL A 27 20.83 10.49 4.69
C VAL A 27 21.58 10.14 3.42
N ILE A 28 20.92 9.43 2.51
CA ILE A 28 21.48 9.13 1.20
C ILE A 28 21.25 10.35 0.29
N PRO A 29 22.29 10.87 -0.38
CA PRO A 29 22.12 11.93 -1.38
C PRO A 29 21.17 11.49 -2.49
N CYS A 30 20.06 12.20 -2.65
CA CYS A 30 19.14 12.02 -3.77
C CYS A 30 19.62 12.88 -4.95
N VAL A 31 19.83 12.27 -6.12
CA VAL A 31 20.09 12.97 -7.39
C VAL A 31 19.15 12.47 -8.49
N GLY A 32 19.01 13.24 -9.57
CA GLY A 32 18.13 12.90 -10.69
C GLY A 32 16.75 13.55 -10.58
N GLU A 33 15.72 12.84 -11.04
CA GLU A 33 14.33 13.32 -11.06
C GLU A 33 13.69 13.09 -9.69
N ILE A 34 14.04 13.93 -8.72
CA ILE A 34 13.63 13.73 -7.33
C ILE A 34 12.11 13.97 -7.21
N PRO A 35 11.33 12.98 -6.75
CA PRO A 35 9.91 13.19 -6.52
C PRO A 35 9.64 14.27 -5.48
N TYR A 36 8.56 15.05 -5.68
CA TYR A 36 8.03 15.90 -4.62
C TYR A 36 7.72 15.08 -3.36
N GLY A 37 8.01 15.66 -2.19
CA GLY A 37 7.74 15.05 -0.90
C GLY A 37 6.25 14.71 -0.78
N ARG A 38 5.94 13.52 -0.27
CA ARG A 38 4.57 13.03 -0.14
C ARG A 38 4.38 12.04 1.01
N THR A 39 3.15 11.89 1.48
CA THR A 39 2.72 10.86 2.45
C THR A 39 1.68 9.91 1.86
N ARG A 40 1.41 8.78 2.54
CA ARG A 40 0.35 7.81 2.18
C ARG A 40 0.50 7.19 0.78
N HIS A 41 1.72 7.25 0.27
CA HIS A 41 2.18 6.55 -0.93
C HIS A 41 2.59 5.13 -0.56
N THR A 42 2.84 4.30 -1.56
CA THR A 42 3.50 3.01 -1.37
C THR A 42 4.88 3.03 -2.00
N ALA A 43 5.81 2.28 -1.41
CA ALA A 43 7.08 1.94 -2.01
C ALA A 43 7.20 0.42 -2.10
N VAL A 44 7.59 -0.11 -3.26
CA VAL A 44 7.87 -1.53 -3.49
C VAL A 44 9.27 -1.67 -4.08
N VAL A 45 9.88 -2.84 -3.93
CA VAL A 45 11.17 -3.15 -4.56
C VAL A 45 10.93 -4.10 -5.73
N PHE A 46 11.51 -3.76 -6.89
CA PHE A 46 11.59 -4.63 -8.05
C PHE A 46 13.00 -4.54 -8.63
N ASN A 47 13.69 -5.69 -8.71
CA ASN A 47 15.11 -5.75 -9.06
C ASN A 47 15.94 -4.78 -8.19
N ASP A 48 16.75 -3.93 -8.82
CA ASP A 48 17.60 -2.92 -8.17
C ASP A 48 16.89 -1.56 -7.99
N MET A 49 15.56 -1.54 -7.96
CA MET A 49 14.78 -0.30 -7.89
C MET A 49 13.75 -0.29 -6.77
N MET A 50 13.69 0.81 -6.03
CA MET A 50 12.55 1.17 -5.20
C MET A 50 11.57 2.01 -6.01
N ILE A 51 10.38 1.48 -6.25
CA ILE A 51 9.31 2.12 -7.01
C ILE A 51 8.33 2.78 -6.04
N VAL A 52 8.06 4.07 -6.23
CA VAL A 52 7.17 4.90 -5.42
C VAL A 52 5.96 5.35 -6.25
N TYR A 53 4.76 5.09 -5.75
CA TYR A 53 3.51 5.47 -6.42
C TYR A 53 2.50 6.13 -5.47
N GLY A 54 1.77 7.10 -6.02
CA GLY A 54 0.65 7.77 -5.37
C GLY A 54 1.04 8.59 -4.15
N GLY A 55 0.11 8.68 -3.19
CA GLY A 55 0.20 9.51 -2.00
C GLY A 55 -0.36 10.91 -2.17
N ARG A 56 -0.06 11.79 -1.23
CA ARG A 56 -0.40 13.22 -1.28
C ARG A 56 0.84 14.03 -0.96
N GLY A 57 1.21 14.93 -1.86
CA GLY A 57 2.29 15.88 -1.66
C GLY A 57 1.80 17.23 -1.17
N ASP A 58 2.73 18.04 -0.68
CA ASP A 58 2.45 19.44 -0.37
C ASP A 58 2.12 20.18 -1.65
N ASN A 59 1.09 21.03 -1.60
CA ASN A 59 0.68 21.89 -2.71
C ASN A 59 0.24 21.16 -4.00
N LEU A 60 0.04 19.84 -3.98
CA LEU A 60 -0.59 19.14 -5.09
C LEU A 60 -2.11 19.25 -4.94
N ALA A 61 -2.78 19.84 -5.93
CA ALA A 61 -4.24 19.86 -6.01
C ALA A 61 -4.80 18.43 -6.18
N ASN A 62 -4.12 17.64 -7.01
CA ASN A 62 -4.47 16.26 -7.35
C ASN A 62 -3.48 15.27 -6.75
N PHE A 63 -3.87 14.00 -6.68
CA PHE A 63 -2.97 12.93 -6.31
C PHE A 63 -1.92 12.73 -7.42
N PRO A 64 -0.63 12.58 -7.12
CA PRO A 64 0.39 12.38 -8.13
C PRO A 64 0.14 11.06 -8.87
N GLU A 65 0.03 11.17 -10.18
CA GLU A 65 -0.12 10.03 -11.09
C GLU A 65 1.24 9.44 -11.48
N THR A 66 2.29 10.23 -11.30
CA THR A 66 3.67 9.90 -11.65
C THR A 66 4.25 8.84 -10.72
N ILE A 67 4.98 7.91 -11.35
CA ILE A 67 5.69 6.83 -10.69
C ILE A 67 7.17 7.15 -10.74
N PHE A 68 7.84 7.06 -9.61
CA PHE A 68 9.28 7.30 -9.52
C PHE A 68 9.99 6.04 -9.11
N ALA A 69 11.16 5.80 -9.69
CA ALA A 69 12.04 4.70 -9.32
C ALA A 69 13.38 5.23 -8.82
N TYR A 70 13.79 4.82 -7.63
CA TYR A 70 15.16 5.01 -7.16
C TYR A 70 15.97 3.77 -7.47
N ASN A 71 16.99 3.89 -8.33
CA ASN A 71 17.92 2.81 -8.58
C ASN A 71 19.00 2.79 -7.48
N PHE A 72 19.11 1.67 -6.75
CA PHE A 72 20.01 1.57 -5.60
C PHE A 72 21.49 1.60 -6.04
N THR A 73 21.87 0.84 -7.06
CA THR A 73 23.26 0.75 -7.54
C THR A 73 23.77 2.09 -8.07
N LYS A 74 22.95 2.81 -8.85
CA LYS A 74 23.29 4.12 -9.43
C LYS A 74 23.05 5.28 -8.47
N SER A 75 22.40 5.01 -7.33
CA SER A 75 21.99 6.00 -6.35
C SER A 75 21.26 7.21 -6.95
N ARG A 76 20.27 6.95 -7.81
CA ARG A 76 19.60 7.99 -8.61
C ARG A 76 18.11 7.74 -8.78
N TRP A 77 17.34 8.83 -8.73
CA TRP A 77 15.91 8.85 -9.06
C TRP A 77 15.67 9.03 -10.56
N TYR A 78 14.64 8.34 -11.04
CA TYR A 78 14.08 8.42 -12.38
C TYR A 78 12.57 8.54 -12.28
N GLU A 79 11.97 9.35 -13.15
CA GLU A 79 10.54 9.27 -13.43
C GLU A 79 10.31 8.10 -14.41
N MET A 80 9.43 7.17 -14.05
CA MET A 80 9.11 6.05 -14.92
C MET A 80 8.20 6.54 -16.05
N ILE A 81 8.54 6.16 -17.29
CA ILE A 81 7.67 6.39 -18.44
C ILE A 81 6.53 5.38 -18.37
N ILE A 82 5.31 5.89 -18.25
CA ILE A 82 4.09 5.09 -18.21
C ILE A 82 3.35 5.26 -19.53
N GLU A 83 3.02 4.13 -20.16
CA GLU A 83 2.28 4.09 -21.42
C GLU A 83 0.86 3.55 -21.20
N GLY A 84 -0.07 3.94 -22.07
CA GLY A 84 -1.43 3.41 -22.10
C GLY A 84 -2.45 4.20 -21.29
N GLU A 85 -3.65 3.63 -21.16
CA GLU A 85 -4.74 4.22 -20.38
C GLU A 85 -4.39 4.15 -18.89
N LEU A 86 -3.98 5.28 -18.32
CA LEU A 86 -3.74 5.44 -16.89
C LEU A 86 -5.03 5.10 -16.12
N PRO A 87 -4.98 4.43 -14.95
CA PRO A 87 -6.03 4.57 -13.96
C PRO A 87 -6.07 6.07 -13.64
N ALA A 88 -7.12 6.73 -14.13
CA ALA A 88 -7.10 8.14 -14.54
C ALA A 88 -6.87 9.17 -13.44
N ASN A 89 -6.51 8.75 -12.23
CA ASN A 89 -6.20 9.61 -11.11
C ASN A 89 -5.30 8.85 -10.13
N GLY A 90 -4.22 9.49 -9.68
CA GLY A 90 -3.37 8.96 -8.61
C GLY A 90 -4.18 8.66 -7.35
N ARG A 91 -3.60 7.92 -6.40
CA ARG A 91 -4.32 7.50 -5.19
C ARG A 91 -3.48 7.59 -3.92
N GLU A 92 -4.13 7.72 -2.77
CA GLU A 92 -3.50 7.64 -1.44
C GLU A 92 -4.13 6.53 -0.58
N PHE A 93 -3.41 6.07 0.46
CA PHE A 93 -3.85 5.03 1.41
C PHE A 93 -4.05 3.62 0.83
N HIS A 94 -3.51 3.37 -0.36
CA HIS A 94 -3.50 2.07 -1.01
C HIS A 94 -2.39 1.18 -0.46
N THR A 95 -2.40 -0.09 -0.85
CA THR A 95 -1.24 -0.97 -0.70
C THR A 95 -0.73 -1.37 -2.07
N ALA A 96 0.53 -1.80 -2.13
CA ALA A 96 1.13 -2.30 -3.33
C ALA A 96 2.02 -3.51 -3.05
N CYS A 97 2.07 -4.45 -3.99
CA CYS A 97 2.89 -5.66 -3.94
C CYS A 97 3.45 -5.94 -5.34
N VAL A 98 4.58 -6.64 -5.44
CA VAL A 98 5.17 -7.06 -6.73
C VAL A 98 5.11 -8.58 -6.83
N ILE A 99 4.55 -9.08 -7.93
CA ILE A 99 4.51 -10.52 -8.27
C ILE A 99 4.78 -10.62 -9.78
N ASN A 100 5.73 -11.48 -10.19
CA ASN A 100 6.03 -11.77 -11.60
C ASN A 100 6.11 -10.51 -12.48
N GLU A 101 6.98 -9.55 -12.11
CA GLU A 101 7.23 -8.31 -12.86
C GLU A 101 6.02 -7.36 -13.00
N LYS A 102 4.96 -7.62 -12.22
CA LYS A 102 3.78 -6.75 -12.13
C LYS A 102 3.64 -6.19 -10.73
N MET A 103 3.32 -4.90 -10.65
CA MET A 103 2.98 -4.23 -9.41
C MET A 103 1.46 -4.18 -9.26
N TYR A 104 0.94 -4.86 -8.25
CA TYR A 104 -0.47 -4.91 -7.90
C TYR A 104 -0.77 -3.81 -6.89
N VAL A 105 -1.67 -2.90 -7.24
CA VAL A 105 -2.07 -1.77 -6.40
C VAL A 105 -3.53 -1.90 -6.05
N PHE A 106 -3.82 -2.12 -4.76
CA PHE A 106 -5.18 -2.30 -4.28
C PHE A 106 -5.61 -1.17 -3.35
N GLY A 107 -6.86 -0.75 -3.47
CA GLY A 107 -7.47 0.16 -2.51
C GLY A 107 -7.02 1.61 -2.66
N GLY A 108 -7.23 2.36 -1.59
CA GLY A 108 -6.99 3.79 -1.52
C GLY A 108 -8.18 4.61 -2.03
N LYS A 109 -7.94 5.91 -2.17
CA LYS A 109 -8.88 6.85 -2.77
C LYS A 109 -8.20 7.76 -3.77
N ASN A 110 -8.99 8.34 -4.67
CA ASN A 110 -8.61 9.48 -5.49
C ASN A 110 -9.62 10.63 -5.29
N ASN A 111 -9.63 11.62 -6.19
CA ASN A 111 -10.51 12.78 -6.07
C ASN A 111 -11.99 12.46 -6.33
N PHE A 112 -12.28 11.32 -6.96
CA PHE A 112 -13.60 10.95 -7.49
C PHE A 112 -14.18 9.71 -6.81
N VAL A 113 -13.31 8.79 -6.42
CA VAL A 113 -13.66 7.48 -5.88
C VAL A 113 -13.04 7.34 -4.50
N SER A 114 -13.89 7.02 -3.55
CA SER A 114 -13.52 6.86 -2.16
C SER A 114 -12.89 5.51 -1.86
N ASP A 115 -13.32 4.45 -2.55
CA ASP A 115 -12.92 3.09 -2.26
C ASP A 115 -12.51 2.41 -3.57
N LEU A 116 -11.21 2.54 -3.94
CA LEU A 116 -10.67 2.00 -5.18
C LEU A 116 -10.44 0.47 -5.11
N GLY A 117 -10.47 -0.21 -6.25
CA GLY A 117 -10.19 -1.64 -6.39
C GLY A 117 -8.73 -1.94 -6.76
N LEU A 118 -8.53 -3.05 -7.48
CA LEU A 118 -7.22 -3.48 -7.97
C LEU A 118 -6.86 -2.81 -9.30
N ASP A 119 -5.65 -2.28 -9.41
CA ASP A 119 -5.04 -1.92 -10.69
C ASP A 119 -3.64 -2.55 -10.75
N VAL A 120 -3.20 -2.95 -11.94
CA VAL A 120 -1.95 -3.71 -12.11
C VAL A 120 -1.06 -2.95 -13.07
N LEU A 121 0.18 -2.68 -12.68
CA LEU A 121 1.19 -2.07 -13.55
C LEU A 121 2.17 -3.15 -14.00
N ASN A 122 2.29 -3.33 -15.31
CA ASN A 122 3.34 -4.13 -15.90
C ASN A 122 4.66 -3.35 -15.85
N LEU A 123 5.64 -3.84 -15.08
CA LEU A 123 6.89 -3.11 -14.81
C LEU A 123 7.90 -3.18 -15.95
N GLU A 124 7.75 -4.12 -16.88
CA GLU A 124 8.57 -4.20 -18.08
C GLU A 124 8.12 -3.18 -19.14
N THR A 125 6.81 -3.07 -19.35
CA THR A 125 6.23 -2.23 -20.41
C THR A 125 5.82 -0.84 -19.92
N GLY A 126 5.73 -0.62 -18.61
CA GLY A 126 5.21 0.61 -18.02
C GLY A 126 3.70 0.80 -18.28
N ARG A 127 2.95 -0.26 -18.54
CA ARG A 127 1.52 -0.19 -18.87
C ARG A 127 0.62 -0.60 -17.73
N TRP A 128 -0.39 0.22 -17.46
CA TRP A 128 -1.45 -0.15 -16.55
C TRP A 128 -2.44 -1.10 -17.21
N GLU A 129 -2.90 -2.06 -16.43
CA GLU A 129 -3.83 -3.11 -16.78
C GLU A 129 -4.95 -3.15 -15.74
N LYS A 130 -6.18 -3.35 -16.22
CA LYS A 130 -7.32 -3.65 -15.37
C LYS A 130 -7.69 -5.12 -15.52
N PRO A 131 -7.37 -5.99 -14.54
CA PRO A 131 -7.74 -7.40 -14.66
C PRO A 131 -9.25 -7.58 -14.61
N GLU A 132 -9.77 -8.56 -15.34
CA GLU A 132 -11.15 -9.04 -15.17
C GLU A 132 -11.21 -9.94 -13.92
N GLU A 133 -11.45 -9.31 -12.77
CA GLU A 133 -11.45 -9.98 -11.47
C GLU A 133 -12.70 -10.87 -11.31
N THR A 134 -12.51 -12.06 -10.73
CA THR A 134 -13.61 -13.00 -10.42
C THR A 134 -13.55 -13.52 -8.98
N GLY A 135 -14.61 -14.21 -8.52
CA GLY A 135 -14.67 -14.82 -7.20
C GLY A 135 -15.17 -13.88 -6.11
N ASP A 136 -14.58 -13.98 -4.91
CA ASP A 136 -14.98 -13.17 -3.75
C ASP A 136 -14.28 -11.80 -3.81
N ILE A 137 -14.65 -10.95 -4.76
CA ILE A 137 -13.97 -9.68 -4.99
C ILE A 137 -14.10 -8.79 -3.75
N PRO A 138 -12.98 -8.38 -3.12
CA PRO A 138 -13.01 -7.52 -1.95
C PRO A 138 -13.58 -6.14 -2.27
N CYS A 139 -14.34 -5.56 -1.33
CA CYS A 139 -14.69 -4.15 -1.43
C CYS A 139 -13.44 -3.27 -1.47
N GLY A 140 -13.53 -2.15 -2.21
CA GLY A 140 -12.54 -1.09 -2.16
C GLY A 140 -12.39 -0.57 -0.73
N ARG A 141 -11.15 -0.24 -0.35
CA ARG A 141 -10.80 0.08 1.05
C ARG A 141 -9.50 0.85 1.15
N ARG A 142 -9.28 1.50 2.29
CA ARG A 142 -8.07 2.27 2.60
C ARG A 142 -7.37 1.71 3.82
N ASN A 143 -6.10 2.06 4.01
CA ASN A 143 -5.36 1.78 5.25
C ASN A 143 -5.37 0.29 5.65
N HIS A 144 -5.49 -0.60 4.67
CA HIS A 144 -5.36 -2.04 4.86
C HIS A 144 -3.89 -2.42 4.75
N SER A 145 -3.57 -3.68 5.06
CA SER A 145 -2.27 -4.26 4.76
C SER A 145 -2.36 -5.20 3.57
N ALA A 146 -1.27 -5.33 2.82
CA ALA A 146 -1.12 -6.36 1.80
C ALA A 146 0.26 -7.00 1.88
N TRP A 147 0.36 -8.26 1.48
CA TRP A 147 1.62 -8.99 1.39
C TRP A 147 1.56 -10.05 0.30
N VAL A 148 2.74 -10.52 -0.12
CA VAL A 148 2.88 -11.63 -1.05
C VAL A 148 3.29 -12.88 -0.27
N HIS A 149 2.67 -14.01 -0.58
CA HIS A 149 3.09 -15.31 -0.07
C HIS A 149 2.78 -16.38 -1.11
N GLN A 150 3.79 -17.19 -1.46
CA GLN A 150 3.68 -18.27 -2.47
C GLN A 150 3.06 -17.82 -3.81
N GLY A 151 3.47 -16.64 -4.30
CA GLY A 151 2.99 -16.09 -5.57
C GLY A 151 1.56 -15.53 -5.53
N MET A 152 0.91 -15.52 -4.37
CA MET A 152 -0.41 -14.94 -4.17
C MET A 152 -0.31 -13.61 -3.44
N MET A 153 -1.21 -12.67 -3.77
CA MET A 153 -1.39 -11.44 -3.01
C MET A 153 -2.44 -11.66 -1.94
N TYR A 154 -2.20 -11.17 -0.73
CA TYR A 154 -3.17 -11.18 0.36
C TYR A 154 -3.48 -9.75 0.78
N ILE A 155 -4.72 -9.49 1.18
CA ILE A 155 -5.12 -8.24 1.81
C ILE A 155 -5.87 -8.49 3.11
N PHE A 156 -5.62 -7.65 4.11
CA PHE A 156 -6.30 -7.76 5.42
C PHE A 156 -6.72 -6.41 5.98
N GLY A 157 -7.93 -6.40 6.53
CA GLY A 157 -8.50 -5.28 7.25
C GLY A 157 -8.70 -4.05 6.37
N GLY A 158 -8.54 -2.87 6.96
CA GLY A 158 -8.75 -1.58 6.33
C GLY A 158 -10.07 -0.92 6.71
N TYR A 159 -10.38 0.15 5.99
CA TYR A 159 -11.59 0.94 6.17
C TYR A 159 -12.27 1.19 4.83
N GLN A 160 -13.54 0.83 4.74
CA GLN A 160 -14.41 1.15 3.61
C GLN A 160 -15.13 2.46 3.92
N HIS A 161 -14.79 3.50 3.17
CA HIS A 161 -15.29 4.84 3.45
C HIS A 161 -16.78 4.98 3.16
N ASP A 162 -17.26 4.40 2.07
CA ASP A 162 -18.64 4.58 1.60
C ASP A 162 -19.66 3.92 2.56
N HIS A 163 -19.21 2.95 3.36
CA HIS A 163 -20.02 2.23 4.36
C HIS A 163 -19.64 2.55 5.80
N TYR A 164 -18.69 3.47 6.02
CA TYR A 164 -18.16 3.83 7.34
C TYR A 164 -17.68 2.63 8.17
N GLN A 165 -17.13 1.62 7.51
CA GLN A 165 -16.90 0.31 8.11
C GLN A 165 -15.42 -0.01 8.27
N HIS A 166 -15.04 -0.46 9.47
CA HIS A 166 -13.74 -1.11 9.69
C HIS A 166 -13.84 -2.57 9.30
N LEU A 167 -12.80 -3.10 8.67
CA LEU A 167 -12.79 -4.45 8.12
C LEU A 167 -11.83 -5.35 8.93
N ASN A 168 -12.15 -6.63 9.01
CA ASN A 168 -11.26 -7.72 9.48
C ASN A 168 -11.23 -8.87 8.48
N THR A 169 -11.61 -8.62 7.22
CA THR A 169 -11.66 -9.66 6.20
C THR A 169 -10.27 -9.93 5.64
N LEU A 170 -9.95 -11.21 5.41
CA LEU A 170 -8.73 -11.69 4.77
C LEU A 170 -9.08 -12.22 3.38
N HIS A 171 -8.51 -11.62 2.34
CA HIS A 171 -8.69 -12.10 0.97
C HIS A 171 -7.35 -12.50 0.37
N GLU A 172 -7.39 -13.48 -0.51
CA GLU A 172 -6.27 -13.96 -1.32
C GLU A 172 -6.62 -13.74 -2.80
N PHE A 173 -5.65 -13.27 -3.58
CA PHE A 173 -5.74 -13.08 -5.02
C PHE A 173 -4.71 -13.94 -5.73
N ASN A 174 -5.18 -14.71 -6.70
CA ASN A 174 -4.34 -15.47 -7.59
C ASN A 174 -4.12 -14.69 -8.90
N PRO A 175 -2.90 -14.17 -9.15
CA PRO A 175 -2.61 -13.36 -10.33
C PRO A 175 -2.71 -14.12 -11.66
N GLU A 176 -2.47 -15.43 -11.67
CA GLU A 176 -2.54 -16.25 -12.88
C GLU A 176 -3.98 -16.47 -13.36
N THR A 177 -4.94 -16.46 -12.43
CA THR A 177 -6.37 -16.69 -12.73
C THR A 177 -7.24 -15.45 -12.57
N SER A 178 -6.67 -14.33 -12.11
CA SER A 178 -7.40 -13.12 -11.72
C SER A 178 -8.59 -13.39 -10.77
N ARG A 179 -8.43 -14.35 -9.85
CA ARG A 179 -9.50 -14.80 -8.96
C ARG A 179 -9.20 -14.46 -7.50
N TRP A 180 -10.16 -13.83 -6.85
CA TRP A 180 -10.17 -13.61 -5.40
C TRP A 180 -10.85 -14.75 -4.66
N ARG A 181 -10.40 -14.99 -3.43
CA ARG A 181 -10.99 -15.92 -2.47
C ARG A 181 -11.06 -15.26 -1.10
N LEU A 182 -12.24 -15.27 -0.48
CA LEU A 182 -12.42 -14.87 0.91
C LEU A 182 -11.96 -16.03 1.79
N LEU A 183 -10.93 -15.80 2.62
CA LEU A 183 -10.43 -16.82 3.52
C LEU A 183 -11.23 -16.79 4.82
N GLN A 184 -11.73 -17.97 5.22
CA GLN A 184 -12.31 -18.14 6.55
C GLN A 184 -11.19 -18.17 7.59
N GLN A 185 -11.35 -17.34 8.62
CA GLN A 185 -10.39 -17.21 9.71
C GLN A 185 -10.92 -17.99 10.91
N TYR A 186 -10.20 -19.05 11.31
CA TYR A 186 -10.56 -19.89 12.44
C TYR A 186 -9.64 -19.62 13.63
N GLY A 187 -10.12 -19.97 14.83
CA GLY A 187 -9.38 -19.83 16.08
C GLY A 187 -10.15 -19.03 17.12
N LEU A 188 -9.57 -18.95 18.32
CA LEU A 188 -10.06 -18.08 19.38
C LEU A 188 -9.63 -16.65 19.06
N ASP A 189 -10.59 -15.73 19.07
CA ASP A 189 -10.38 -14.28 18.98
C ASP A 189 -9.66 -13.80 17.71
N PRO A 190 -10.26 -13.96 16.50
CA PRO A 190 -9.72 -13.34 15.29
C PRO A 190 -9.59 -11.82 15.49
N PRO A 191 -8.63 -11.15 14.83
CA PRO A 191 -8.42 -9.74 15.06
C PRO A 191 -9.70 -8.93 14.81
N ILE A 192 -10.05 -8.06 15.75
CA ILE A 192 -11.17 -7.13 15.54
C ILE A 192 -10.95 -6.29 14.28
N SER A 193 -12.04 -5.79 13.72
CA SER A 193 -12.02 -4.89 12.57
C SER A 193 -11.12 -3.69 12.82
N ARG A 194 -10.21 -3.44 11.87
CA ARG A 194 -9.13 -2.46 12.07
C ARG A 194 -8.60 -1.88 10.77
N GLN A 195 -7.92 -0.75 10.89
CA GLN A 195 -7.16 -0.10 9.84
C GLN A 195 -5.86 0.50 10.38
N ARG A 196 -4.94 0.90 9.49
CA ARG A 196 -3.64 1.52 9.84
C ARG A 196 -2.76 0.63 10.72
N HIS A 197 -2.99 -0.67 10.68
CA HIS A 197 -2.11 -1.67 11.29
C HIS A 197 -0.89 -1.92 10.40
N CYS A 198 0.13 -2.51 10.99
CA CYS A 198 1.27 -3.06 10.26
C CYS A 198 1.11 -4.57 10.12
N SER A 199 1.59 -5.14 9.01
CA SER A 199 1.70 -6.59 8.84
C SER A 199 3.11 -6.95 8.41
N VAL A 200 3.65 -8.04 8.93
CA VAL A 200 4.94 -8.61 8.54
C VAL A 200 4.80 -10.12 8.39
N ILE A 201 5.42 -10.69 7.35
CA ILE A 201 5.48 -12.14 7.15
C ILE A 201 6.83 -12.66 7.63
N VAL A 202 6.81 -13.70 8.48
CA VAL A 202 8.00 -14.39 8.99
C VAL A 202 7.69 -15.88 9.03
N ASN A 203 8.53 -16.72 8.39
CA ASN A 203 8.40 -18.17 8.38
C ASN A 203 6.97 -18.66 8.05
N ASP A 204 6.43 -18.21 6.92
CA ASP A 204 5.08 -18.54 6.42
C ASP A 204 3.92 -18.16 7.36
N ARG A 205 4.17 -17.22 8.29
CA ARG A 205 3.15 -16.69 9.21
C ARG A 205 3.10 -15.18 9.11
N VAL A 206 1.88 -14.63 9.10
CA VAL A 206 1.65 -13.19 9.15
C VAL A 206 1.43 -12.74 10.59
N PHE A 207 2.13 -11.69 10.98
CA PHE A 207 1.96 -11.00 12.25
C PHE A 207 1.37 -9.63 11.98
N ILE A 208 0.26 -9.31 12.64
CA ILE A 208 -0.42 -8.02 12.53
C ILE A 208 -0.27 -7.28 13.86
N PHE A 209 0.18 -6.03 13.80
CA PHE A 209 0.43 -5.21 14.98
C PHE A 209 -0.26 -3.85 14.89
N GLY A 210 -0.85 -3.43 16.01
CA GLY A 210 -1.46 -2.12 16.17
C GLY A 210 -2.69 -1.88 15.29
N GLY A 211 -2.85 -0.63 14.86
CA GLY A 211 -4.01 -0.14 14.12
C GLY A 211 -5.14 0.39 15.01
N LEU A 212 -6.14 0.97 14.34
CA LEU A 212 -7.34 1.53 14.94
C LEU A 212 -8.50 0.60 14.65
N GLY A 213 -9.18 0.14 15.70
CA GLY A 213 -10.45 -0.58 15.61
C GLY A 213 -11.51 0.13 16.45
N TYR A 214 -12.78 -0.06 16.11
CA TYR A 214 -13.89 0.35 16.96
C TYR A 214 -14.38 -0.84 17.77
N THR A 215 -14.19 -0.78 19.09
CA THR A 215 -14.91 -1.65 20.03
C THR A 215 -16.15 -0.89 20.50
N PHE A 216 -17.33 -1.24 20.00
CA PHE A 216 -18.57 -0.96 20.73
C PHE A 216 -18.69 -1.95 21.90
N HIS A 217 -17.80 -1.82 22.88
CA HIS A 217 -17.99 -2.45 24.17
C HIS A 217 -18.03 -1.35 25.23
N PHE A 218 -19.22 -0.76 25.38
CA PHE A 218 -19.65 -0.26 26.68
C PHE A 218 -19.78 -1.48 27.59
N PHE A 219 -18.69 -1.86 28.25
CA PHE A 219 -18.82 -2.54 29.53
C PHE A 219 -19.15 -1.45 30.54
N PHE A 220 -20.43 -1.33 30.88
CA PHE A 220 -20.82 -0.75 32.16
C PHE A 220 -20.23 -1.66 33.23
N LEU A 221 -19.05 -1.31 33.74
CA LEU A 221 -18.67 -1.70 35.09
C LEU A 221 -19.43 -0.77 36.03
N ASN A 222 -20.70 -1.13 36.27
CA ASN A 222 -21.30 -0.85 37.57
C ASN A 222 -20.72 -1.91 38.51
N ASP A 223 -19.60 -1.60 39.14
CA ASP A 223 -19.29 -2.20 40.43
C ASP A 223 -20.20 -1.55 41.48
N GLN A 224 -20.63 -2.41 42.41
CA GLN A 224 -21.51 -2.18 43.55
C GLN A 224 -21.18 -0.94 44.38
#